data_AF-A0A2V8TKM6-F1
#
_entry.id   AF-A0A2V8TKM6-F1
#
_cell.length_a   1.000
_cell.length_b   1.000
_cell.length_c   1.000
_cell.angle_alpha   90.00
_cell.angle_beta   90.00
_cell.angle_gamma   90.00
#
_symmetry.space_group_name_H-M   'P 1'
#
loop_
_entity.id
_entity.type
_entity.pdbx_description
1 polymer ?
#
loop_
_entity_poly.entity_id
_entity_poly.type
_entity_poly.pdbx_seq_one_letter_code
_entity_poly.pdbx_strand_id
1 'polypeptide(L)'
;MKRVPRAFVWIAPAVLVLLALSVYPLIFAVKVSLTDSSGGFTLANFARLSQDRLFGVALRQTVVFTLAALAFEFVLGLALALLVDSLARGRALFRAGLLTPMLLPAVVAGVAWRLIYNPQFGVLNGTL
;
A
#
# COMPACT_ATOMS: atom_id res chain seq x y z
N MET A 1 41.64 -7.06 4.31
CA MET A 1 40.78 -6.17 5.11
C MET A 1 39.99 -5.27 4.16
N LYS A 2 38.65 -5.37 4.19
CA LYS A 2 37.72 -4.82 3.19
C LYS A 2 37.68 -3.29 3.27
N ARG A 3 38.00 -2.61 2.17
CA ARG A 3 37.83 -1.15 2.04
C ARG A 3 36.34 -0.86 2.09
N VAL A 4 35.83 -0.31 3.18
CA VAL A 4 34.49 0.29 3.21
C VAL A 4 34.48 1.41 2.18
N PRO A 5 33.73 1.30 1.07
CA PRO A 5 33.80 2.28 0.00
C PRO A 5 33.18 3.58 0.50
N ARG A 6 33.87 4.70 0.26
CA ARG A 6 33.49 6.06 0.69
C ARG A 6 32.04 6.44 0.39
N ALA A 7 31.40 5.73 -0.56
CA ALA A 7 29.96 5.79 -0.85
C ALA A 7 29.04 5.65 0.39
N PHE A 8 29.41 4.83 1.38
CA PHE A 8 28.59 4.68 2.61
C PHE A 8 28.53 5.98 3.44
N VAL A 9 29.59 6.80 3.42
CA VAL A 9 29.65 8.06 4.17
C VAL A 9 28.71 9.11 3.54
N TRP A 10 28.58 9.10 2.22
CA TRP A 10 27.69 10.03 1.50
C TRP A 10 26.21 9.67 1.66
N ILE A 11 25.90 8.37 1.79
CA ILE A 11 24.53 7.87 1.98
C ILE A 11 24.14 7.88 3.47
N ALA A 12 25.12 7.85 4.38
CA ALA A 12 24.92 7.83 5.83
C ALA A 12 23.93 8.90 6.35
N PRO A 13 24.01 10.20 6.01
CA PRO A 13 23.08 11.19 6.53
C PRO A 13 21.63 10.92 6.08
N ALA A 14 21.43 10.53 4.83
CA ALA A 14 20.09 10.19 4.31
C ALA A 14 19.52 8.95 5.01
N VAL A 15 20.32 7.89 5.16
CA VAL A 15 19.91 6.66 5.86
C VAL A 15 19.62 6.92 7.33
N LEU A 16 20.44 7.74 8.00
CA LEU A 16 20.25 8.08 9.40
C LEU A 16 18.94 8.84 9.61
N VAL A 17 18.63 9.81 8.74
CA VAL A 17 17.35 10.54 8.79
C VAL A 17 16.17 9.61 8.51
N LEU A 18 16.23 8.78 7.47
CA LEU A 18 15.16 7.84 7.13
C LEU A 18 14.92 6.82 8.25
N LEU A 19 15.99 6.29 8.84
CA LEU A 19 15.90 5.39 9.98
C LEU A 19 15.36 6.11 11.20
N ALA A 20 15.83 7.32 11.53
CA ALA A 20 15.31 8.08 12.66
C ALA A 20 13.80 8.33 12.50
N LEU A 21 13.36 8.78 11.32
CA LEU A 21 11.95 9.06 11.05
C LEU A 21 11.07 7.81 10.99
N SER A 22 11.62 6.63 10.71
CA SER A 22 10.84 5.38 10.67
C SER A 22 10.86 4.63 12.00
N VAL A 23 12.04 4.53 12.62
CA VAL A 23 12.29 3.74 13.82
C VAL A 23 11.79 4.47 15.06
N TYR A 24 11.93 5.80 15.15
CA TYR A 24 11.43 6.56 16.29
C TYR A 24 9.91 6.41 16.50
N PRO A 25 9.03 6.67 15.50
CA PRO A 25 7.59 6.50 15.70
C PRO A 25 7.21 5.03 15.91
N LEU A 26 7.96 4.08 15.36
CA LEU A 26 7.73 2.65 15.62
C LEU A 26 7.99 2.31 17.10
N ILE A 27 9.13 2.72 17.65
CA ILE A 27 9.45 2.52 19.07
C ILE A 27 8.40 3.22 19.94
N PHE A 28 8.00 4.43 19.57
CA PHE A 28 6.95 5.17 20.27
C PHE A 28 5.61 4.42 20.25
N ALA A 29 5.18 3.92 19.08
CA ALA A 29 3.94 3.16 18.94
C ALA A 29 3.97 1.86 19.75
N VAL A 30 5.10 1.16 19.80
CA VAL A 30 5.27 -0.05 20.63
C VAL A 30 5.21 0.29 22.12
N LYS A 31 5.83 1.40 22.54
CA LYS A 31 5.71 1.86 23.94
C LYS A 31 4.26 2.18 24.30
N VAL A 32 3.57 2.94 23.45
CA VAL A 32 2.17 3.33 23.68
C VAL A 32 1.25 2.12 23.69
N SER A 33 1.46 1.13 22.81
CA SER A 33 0.62 -0.08 22.78
C SER A 33 0.75 -0.93 24.06
N LEU A 34 1.89 -0.85 24.74
CA LEU A 34 2.18 -1.56 26.00
C LEU A 34 1.95 -0.71 27.26
N THR A 35 1.41 0.50 27.13
CA THR A 35 1.24 1.43 28.27
C THR A 35 -0.24 1.78 28.47
N ASP A 36 -0.65 1.95 29.73
CA ASP A 36 -1.99 2.43 30.10
C ASP A 36 -2.06 3.98 30.13
N SER A 37 -3.24 4.58 30.29
CA SER A 37 -3.41 6.03 30.37
C SER A 37 -2.64 6.70 31.52
N SER A 38 -2.21 5.92 32.52
CA SER A 38 -1.40 6.36 33.66
C SER A 38 0.11 6.23 33.45
N GLY A 39 0.58 5.67 32.33
CA GLY A 39 2.01 5.43 32.09
C GLY A 39 2.53 4.06 32.59
N GLY A 40 1.67 3.22 33.18
CA GLY A 40 2.04 1.88 33.62
C GLY A 40 2.06 0.84 32.49
N PHE A 41 2.91 -0.17 32.60
CA PHE A 41 2.95 -1.29 31.65
C PHE A 41 1.66 -2.12 31.71
N THR A 42 1.04 -2.39 30.56
CA THR A 42 -0.19 -3.19 30.45
C THR A 42 -0.27 -3.98 29.15
N LEU A 43 -0.90 -5.16 29.23
CA LEU A 43 -1.32 -5.95 28.07
C LEU A 43 -2.84 -5.84 27.83
N ALA A 44 -3.54 -5.03 28.63
CA ALA A 44 -4.98 -4.86 28.54
C ALA A 44 -5.40 -4.30 27.16
N ASN A 45 -4.57 -3.48 26.52
CA ASN A 45 -4.83 -2.96 25.16
C ASN A 45 -5.02 -4.11 24.15
N PHE A 46 -4.15 -5.12 24.19
CA PHE A 46 -4.25 -6.29 23.31
C PHE A 46 -5.41 -7.22 23.68
N ALA A 47 -5.68 -7.40 24.98
CA ALA A 47 -6.83 -8.17 25.45
C ALA A 47 -8.17 -7.54 25.07
N ARG A 48 -8.27 -6.20 25.06
CA ARG A 48 -9.44 -5.47 24.58
C ARG A 48 -9.62 -5.64 23.07
N LEU A 49 -8.53 -5.55 22.31
CA LEU A 49 -8.51 -5.76 20.85
C LEU A 49 -9.01 -7.16 20.45
N SER A 50 -8.63 -8.20 21.17
CA SER A 50 -9.06 -9.58 20.84
C SER A 50 -10.55 -9.85 21.11
N GLN A 51 -11.18 -9.04 21.97
CA GLN A 51 -12.62 -9.11 22.27
C GLN A 51 -13.44 -8.13 21.41
N ASP A 52 -12.78 -7.23 20.68
CA ASP A 52 -13.45 -6.25 19.84
C ASP A 52 -13.94 -6.89 18.53
N ARG A 53 -15.26 -6.97 18.38
CA ARG A 53 -15.91 -7.49 17.18
C ARG A 53 -15.59 -6.66 15.94
N LEU A 54 -15.46 -5.33 16.08
CA LEU A 54 -15.14 -4.44 14.96
C LEU A 54 -13.73 -4.72 14.45
N PHE A 55 -12.77 -4.94 15.36
CA PHE A 55 -11.41 -5.31 15.00
C PHE A 55 -11.37 -6.62 14.19
N GLY A 56 -12.07 -7.66 14.65
CA GLY A 56 -12.14 -8.94 13.93
C GLY A 56 -12.75 -8.82 12.53
N VAL A 57 -13.82 -8.02 12.39
CA VAL A 57 -14.44 -7.76 11.08
C VAL A 57 -13.50 -6.97 10.17
N ALA A 58 -12.88 -5.89 10.68
CA ALA A 58 -11.94 -5.08 9.92
C ALA A 58 -10.74 -5.91 9.46
N LEU A 59 -10.13 -6.71 10.36
CA LEU A 59 -9.00 -7.58 10.05
C LEU A 59 -9.35 -8.58 8.95
N ARG A 60 -10.50 -9.27 9.07
CA ARG A 60 -10.95 -10.22 8.04
C ARG A 60 -11.17 -9.50 6.70
N GLN A 61 -11.83 -8.35 6.71
CA GLN A 61 -12.11 -7.60 5.49
C GLN A 61 -10.81 -7.15 4.81
N THR A 62 -9.84 -6.64 5.57
CA THR A 62 -8.52 -6.26 5.06
C THR A 62 -7.78 -7.46 4.49
N VAL A 63 -7.71 -8.59 5.21
CA VAL A 63 -7.01 -9.78 4.72
C VAL A 63 -7.64 -10.33 3.44
N VAL A 64 -8.97 -10.48 3.41
CA VAL A 64 -9.68 -10.97 2.23
C VAL A 64 -9.50 -10.02 1.05
N PHE A 65 -9.66 -8.71 1.28
CA PHE A 65 -9.45 -7.70 0.25
C PHE A 65 -8.03 -7.72 -0.28
N THR A 66 -7.01 -7.70 0.59
CA THR A 66 -5.60 -7.68 0.18
C THR A 66 -5.22 -8.94 -0.60
N LEU A 67 -5.62 -10.13 -0.12
CA LEU A 67 -5.29 -11.37 -0.82
C LEU A 67 -5.98 -11.47 -2.18
N ALA A 68 -7.27 -11.10 -2.26
CA ALA A 68 -8.00 -11.08 -3.52
C ALA A 68 -7.39 -10.05 -4.49
N ALA A 69 -7.19 -8.81 -4.04
CA ALA A 69 -6.61 -7.74 -4.84
C ALA A 69 -5.23 -8.13 -5.37
N LEU A 70 -4.32 -8.61 -4.51
CA LEU A 70 -2.98 -9.04 -4.92
C LEU A 70 -3.02 -10.19 -5.94
N ALA A 71 -3.91 -11.17 -5.75
CA ALA A 71 -4.06 -12.27 -6.70
C ALA A 71 -4.52 -11.77 -8.07
N PHE A 72 -5.55 -10.91 -8.10
CA PHE A 72 -6.05 -10.31 -9.34
C PHE A 72 -5.01 -9.42 -10.02
N GLU A 73 -4.37 -8.52 -9.28
CA GLU A 73 -3.32 -7.62 -9.77
C GLU A 73 -2.13 -8.39 -10.34
N PHE A 74 -1.69 -9.47 -9.66
CA PHE A 74 -0.58 -10.29 -10.13
C PHE A 74 -0.94 -11.04 -11.42
N VAL A 75 -2.10 -11.70 -11.46
CA VAL A 75 -2.53 -12.46 -12.64
C VAL A 75 -2.73 -11.53 -13.85
N LEU A 76 -3.44 -10.42 -13.66
CA LEU A 76 -3.66 -9.43 -14.73
C LEU A 76 -2.34 -8.77 -15.16
N GLY A 77 -1.51 -8.36 -14.21
CA GLY A 77 -0.21 -7.75 -14.49
C GLY A 77 0.71 -8.69 -15.26
N LEU A 78 0.76 -9.98 -14.88
CA LEU A 78 1.56 -10.99 -15.58
C LEU A 78 1.01 -11.26 -16.99
N ALA A 79 -0.31 -11.40 -17.13
CA ALA A 79 -0.95 -11.60 -18.44
C ALA A 79 -0.66 -10.43 -19.39
N LEU A 80 -0.81 -9.18 -18.91
CA LEU A 80 -0.50 -7.97 -19.67
C LEU A 80 0.99 -7.87 -19.99
N ALA A 81 1.87 -8.25 -19.07
CA ALA A 81 3.32 -8.25 -19.29
C ALA A 81 3.72 -9.20 -20.42
N LEU A 82 3.17 -10.43 -20.43
CA LEU A 82 3.40 -11.41 -21.50
C LEU A 82 2.83 -10.95 -22.84
N LEU A 83 1.62 -10.37 -22.84
CA LEU A 83 1.00 -9.81 -24.04
C LEU A 83 1.89 -8.70 -24.64
N VAL A 84 2.36 -7.79 -23.80
CA VAL A 84 3.21 -6.68 -24.23
C VAL A 84 4.61 -7.13 -24.64
N ASP A 85 5.14 -8.19 -24.04
CA ASP A 85 6.42 -8.78 -24.46
C ASP A 85 6.33 -9.39 -25.87
N SER A 86 5.19 -9.99 -26.21
CA SER A 86 4.95 -10.60 -27.53
C SER A 86 4.72 -9.61 -28.68
N LEU A 87 4.53 -8.31 -28.39
CA LEU A 87 4.27 -7.28 -29.40
C LEU A 87 5.53 -6.94 -30.23
N ALA A 88 5.47 -7.20 -31.54
CA ALA A 88 6.55 -6.88 -32.47
C ALA A 88 6.69 -5.37 -32.79
N ARG A 89 5.61 -4.58 -32.68
CA ARG A 89 5.60 -3.12 -32.89
C ARG A 89 4.66 -2.45 -31.89
N GLY A 90 4.94 -1.20 -31.51
CA GLY A 90 4.09 -0.43 -30.58
C GLY A 90 4.28 -0.75 -29.09
N ARG A 91 5.22 -1.63 -28.72
CA ARG A 91 5.50 -2.03 -27.33
C ARG A 91 5.72 -0.86 -26.37
N ALA A 92 6.38 0.20 -26.82
CA ALA A 92 6.63 1.39 -26.00
C ALA A 92 5.33 2.15 -25.65
N LEU A 93 4.39 2.26 -26.59
CA LEU A 93 3.10 2.93 -26.37
C LEU A 93 2.24 2.16 -25.36
N PHE A 94 2.14 0.83 -25.52
CA PHE A 94 1.41 0.00 -24.56
C PHE A 94 2.03 0.04 -23.16
N ARG A 95 3.36 -0.02 -23.05
CA ARG A 95 4.05 0.16 -21.75
C ARG A 95 3.75 1.52 -21.13
N ALA A 96 3.82 2.60 -21.91
CA ALA A 96 3.54 3.94 -21.41
C ALA A 96 2.09 4.04 -20.90
N GLY A 97 1.12 3.52 -21.65
CA GLY A 97 -0.29 3.50 -21.25
C GLY A 97 -0.53 2.70 -19.96
N LEU A 98 0.07 1.51 -19.85
CA LEU A 98 -0.06 0.66 -18.66
C LEU A 98 0.60 1.27 -17.40
N LEU A 99 1.68 2.03 -17.57
CA LEU A 99 2.38 2.68 -16.46
C LEU A 99 1.78 4.04 -16.08
N THR A 100 1.02 4.68 -16.97
CA THR A 100 0.34 5.96 -16.73
C THR A 100 -0.47 5.98 -15.43
N PRO A 101 -1.33 4.99 -15.11
CA PRO A 101 -2.12 5.03 -13.87
C PRO A 101 -1.27 4.99 -12.60
N MET A 102 -0.05 4.44 -12.63
CA MET A 102 0.84 4.42 -11.45
C MET A 102 1.30 5.82 -11.02
N LEU A 103 1.21 6.81 -11.93
CA LEU A 103 1.56 8.20 -11.66
C LEU A 103 0.38 8.97 -11.05
N LEU A 104 -0.84 8.41 -11.09
CA LEU A 104 -2.03 9.08 -10.57
C LEU A 104 -2.04 9.02 -9.03
N PRO A 105 -2.28 10.15 -8.35
CA PRO A 105 -2.52 10.13 -6.91
C PRO A 105 -3.75 9.28 -6.57
N ALA A 106 -3.72 8.61 -5.41
CA ALA A 106 -4.82 7.77 -4.93
C ALA A 106 -6.17 8.52 -4.90
N VAL A 107 -6.16 9.82 -4.59
CA VAL A 107 -7.36 10.67 -4.59
C VAL A 107 -7.97 10.77 -5.99
N VAL A 108 -7.15 10.93 -7.03
CA VAL A 108 -7.61 11.01 -8.43
C VAL A 108 -8.23 9.69 -8.86
N ALA A 109 -7.59 8.57 -8.54
CA ALA A 109 -8.15 7.24 -8.79
C ALA A 109 -9.50 7.05 -8.09
N GLY A 110 -9.62 7.50 -6.84
CA GLY A 110 -10.88 7.44 -6.08
C GLY A 110 -12.00 8.29 -6.71
N VAL A 111 -11.68 9.50 -7.18
CA VAL A 111 -12.65 10.34 -7.90
C VAL A 111 -13.06 9.72 -9.23
N ALA A 112 -12.12 9.15 -9.99
CA ALA A 112 -12.41 8.47 -11.25
C ALA A 112 -13.41 7.33 -11.05
N TRP A 113 -13.18 6.46 -10.05
CA TRP A 113 -14.13 5.39 -9.71
C TRP A 113 -15.49 5.94 -9.27
N ARG A 114 -15.52 7.00 -8.46
CA ARG A 114 -16.77 7.65 -8.05
C ARG A 114 -17.58 8.20 -9.24
N LEU A 115 -16.91 8.73 -10.25
CA LEU A 115 -17.55 9.21 -11.49
C LEU A 115 -18.07 8.03 -12.33
N ILE A 116 -17.28 6.96 -12.45
CA ILE A 116 -17.66 5.74 -13.17
C ILE A 116 -18.93 5.12 -12.57
N TYR A 117 -19.01 5.05 -11.24
CA TYR A 117 -20.16 4.52 -10.49
C TYR A 117 -21.26 5.56 -10.21
N ASN A 118 -21.19 6.76 -10.79
CA ASN A 118 -22.19 7.79 -10.52
C ASN A 118 -23.59 7.34 -10.99
N PRO A 119 -24.63 7.40 -10.14
CA PRO A 119 -25.95 6.88 -10.47
C PRO A 119 -26.67 7.66 -11.59
N GLN A 120 -26.31 8.91 -11.86
CA GLN A 120 -27.01 9.77 -12.82
C GLN A 120 -26.36 9.78 -14.21
N PHE A 121 -25.03 9.71 -14.28
CA PHE A 121 -24.27 9.82 -15.53
C PHE A 121 -23.03 8.91 -15.58
N GLY A 122 -22.94 7.97 -14.64
CA GLY A 122 -21.83 7.02 -14.60
C GLY A 122 -21.84 6.15 -15.85
N VAL A 123 -20.65 5.93 -16.40
CA VAL A 123 -20.45 5.15 -17.63
C VAL A 123 -21.00 3.72 -17.48
N LEU A 124 -21.00 3.20 -16.26
CA LEU A 124 -21.55 1.86 -15.95
C LEU A 124 -23.08 1.84 -15.77
N ASN A 125 -23.72 2.99 -15.56
CA ASN A 125 -25.16 3.08 -15.23
C ASN A 125 -26.03 3.48 -16.42
N GLY A 126 -25.45 3.82 -17.58
CA GLY A 126 -26.18 4.33 -18.74
C GLY A 126 -27.05 3.32 -19.51
N THR A 127 -27.27 2.10 -19.01
CA THR A 127 -28.04 1.04 -19.71
C THR A 127 -28.97 0.20 -18.82
N LEU A 128 -29.32 0.66 -17.61
CA LEU A 128 -30.40 0.09 -16.80
C LEU A 128 -31.51 1.13 -16.55
#